data_AF-A0AAU7W3U8-F1
#
_entry.id   AF-A0AAU7W3U8-F1
#
_cell.length_a   1.000
_cell.length_b   1.000
_cell.length_c   1.000
_cell.angle_alpha   90.00
_cell.angle_beta   90.00
_cell.angle_gamma   90.00
#
_symmetry.space_group_name_H-M   'P 1'
#
loop_
_entity.id
_entity.type
_entity.pdbx_description
1 polymer ?
#
loop_
_entity_poly.entity_id
_entity_poly.type
_entity_poly.pdbx_seq_one_letter_code
_entity_poly.pdbx_strand_id
1 'polypeptide(L)'
;MTTTAPAARTAAGLPATLALGVRPRLAPLTAEAVFIRRSLTHSLRDGEALLMAIMLPVMLMLLFTFVFGGALDPSGGYVDYVVPGIILLCAGFGASSTALYVARDMSTGVIDRFRTMPLHAGAVLTGHVVASLARNLLATGVVIGAGLLVGFRPTAGPLEWLGAIGMIAFYVLAITWLFAAIGLAAGSPDAANGYGFILLFLPYLSSAFVPVDTLPDWLQWVAENQPITPIIETIRSLLMGTPMGDSGWWALGWCTAIVVFSAWWGGWLFRRKAGRR
;
A
#
# COMPACT_ATOMS: atom_id res chain seq x y z
N MET A 1 -25.29 67.44 -52.86
CA MET A 1 -25.97 66.30 -52.21
C MET A 1 -25.40 66.15 -50.80
N THR A 2 -26.20 66.56 -49.82
CA THR A 2 -26.35 66.01 -48.46
C THR A 2 -25.21 65.17 -47.84
N THR A 3 -24.52 65.81 -46.89
CA THR A 3 -24.08 65.34 -45.55
C THR A 3 -24.66 63.99 -45.08
N THR A 4 -23.81 63.10 -44.51
CA THR A 4 -23.93 62.65 -43.10
C THR A 4 -22.75 61.75 -42.68
N ALA A 5 -22.15 62.08 -41.54
CA ALA A 5 -21.13 61.29 -40.85
C ALA A 5 -21.74 60.02 -40.21
N PRO A 6 -20.97 58.91 -40.04
CA PRO A 6 -21.47 57.76 -39.29
C PRO A 6 -21.42 58.06 -37.79
N ALA A 7 -22.57 57.91 -37.15
CA ALA A 7 -22.78 58.07 -35.72
C ALA A 7 -21.90 57.13 -34.88
N ALA A 8 -21.30 57.69 -33.83
CA ALA A 8 -20.65 56.94 -32.77
C ALA A 8 -21.66 55.97 -32.13
N ARG A 9 -21.41 54.67 -32.23
CA ARG A 9 -22.11 53.66 -31.43
C ARG A 9 -21.71 53.86 -29.97
N THR A 10 -22.63 54.40 -29.19
CA THR A 10 -22.66 54.31 -27.74
C THR A 10 -22.55 52.83 -27.36
N ALA A 11 -21.39 52.44 -26.84
CA ALA A 11 -21.20 51.17 -26.16
C ALA A 11 -22.11 51.18 -24.93
N ALA A 12 -23.27 50.52 -25.06
CA ALA A 12 -24.15 50.23 -23.94
C ALA A 12 -23.32 49.54 -22.85
N GLY A 13 -23.27 50.15 -21.67
CA GLY A 13 -22.57 49.63 -20.52
C GLY A 13 -23.03 48.20 -20.24
N LEU A 14 -22.13 47.25 -20.43
CA LEU A 14 -22.27 45.91 -19.86
C LEU A 14 -22.36 46.10 -18.33
N PRO A 15 -23.44 45.65 -17.67
CA PRO A 15 -23.51 45.73 -16.22
C PRO A 15 -22.32 44.96 -15.64
N ALA A 16 -21.43 45.70 -14.97
CA ALA A 16 -20.32 45.21 -14.20
C ALA A 16 -20.84 44.50 -12.94
N THR A 17 -21.45 43.34 -13.13
CA THR A 17 -21.92 42.48 -12.04
C THR A 17 -21.77 41.01 -12.44
N LEU A 18 -20.58 40.64 -12.91
CA LEU A 18 -20.06 39.32 -12.56
C LEU A 18 -19.74 39.38 -11.08
N ALA A 19 -20.75 39.11 -10.25
CA ALA A 19 -20.56 38.77 -8.86
C ALA A 19 -19.58 37.60 -8.83
N LEU A 20 -18.31 37.92 -8.59
CA LEU A 20 -17.30 36.96 -8.17
C LEU A 20 -17.78 36.45 -6.81
N GLY A 21 -18.68 35.47 -6.84
CA GLY A 21 -19.11 34.74 -5.67
C GLY A 21 -17.84 34.28 -4.98
N VAL A 22 -17.61 34.83 -3.79
CA VAL A 22 -16.54 34.42 -2.88
C VAL A 22 -16.74 32.93 -2.68
N ARG A 23 -15.98 32.12 -3.45
CA ARG A 23 -15.96 30.68 -3.24
C ARG A 23 -15.48 30.50 -1.81
N PRO A 24 -16.24 29.83 -0.93
CA PRO A 24 -15.81 29.61 0.43
C PRO A 24 -14.43 28.94 0.36
N ARG A 25 -13.41 29.60 0.92
CA ARG A 25 -12.09 29.01 1.10
C ARG A 25 -12.25 27.87 2.09
N LEU A 26 -12.58 26.67 1.59
CA LEU A 26 -12.49 25.46 2.37
C LEU A 26 -11.07 25.41 2.93
N ALA A 27 -10.93 25.34 4.25
CA ALA A 27 -9.64 25.24 4.90
C ALA A 27 -8.87 24.05 4.27
N PRO A 28 -7.56 24.17 4.00
CA PRO A 28 -6.78 23.12 3.32
C PRO A 28 -6.95 21.75 3.97
N LEU A 29 -7.06 21.71 5.30
CA LEU A 29 -7.31 20.49 6.09
C LEU A 29 -8.66 19.82 5.79
N THR A 30 -9.71 20.59 5.47
CA THR A 30 -11.03 20.03 5.13
C THR A 30 -11.03 19.40 3.74
N ALA A 31 -10.28 19.96 2.78
CA ALA A 31 -10.16 19.39 1.44
C ALA A 31 -9.34 18.10 1.44
N GLU A 32 -8.23 18.06 2.20
CA GLU A 32 -7.41 16.87 2.41
C GLU A 32 -8.20 15.74 3.10
N ALA A 33 -8.94 16.06 4.16
CA ALA A 33 -9.80 15.10 4.86
C ALA A 33 -10.92 14.54 3.97
N VAL A 34 -11.54 15.38 3.12
CA VAL A 34 -12.56 14.94 2.16
C VAL A 34 -11.96 14.02 1.10
N PHE A 35 -10.74 14.30 0.63
CA PHE A 35 -10.04 13.43 -0.33
C PHE A 35 -9.68 12.08 0.31
N ILE A 36 -9.10 12.08 1.52
CA ILE A 36 -8.81 10.86 2.28
C ILE A 36 -10.09 10.05 2.47
N ARG A 37 -11.18 10.68 2.91
CA ARG A 37 -12.48 10.00 3.09
C ARG A 37 -12.99 9.41 1.78
N ARG A 38 -12.88 10.13 0.67
CA ARG A 38 -13.29 9.64 -0.66
C ARG A 38 -12.43 8.45 -1.10
N SER A 39 -11.11 8.56 -1.04
CA SER A 39 -10.19 7.46 -1.39
C SER A 39 -10.43 6.23 -0.51
N LEU A 40 -10.62 6.44 0.80
CA LEU A 40 -10.96 5.37 1.73
C LEU A 40 -12.29 4.71 1.36
N THR A 41 -13.33 5.49 1.07
CA THR A 41 -14.64 4.96 0.69
C THR A 41 -14.57 4.18 -0.63
N HIS A 42 -13.83 4.68 -1.62
CA HIS A 42 -13.68 4.02 -2.91
C HIS A 42 -12.84 2.73 -2.80
N SER A 43 -11.76 2.78 -2.00
CA SER A 43 -10.88 1.65 -1.73
C SER A 43 -11.59 0.53 -0.96
N LEU A 44 -12.38 0.87 0.06
CA LEU A 44 -13.13 -0.11 0.85
C LEU A 44 -14.35 -0.67 0.11
N ARG A 45 -14.88 0.07 -0.87
CA ARG A 45 -15.96 -0.42 -1.75
C ARG A 45 -15.45 -1.22 -2.95
N ASP A 46 -14.14 -1.24 -3.18
CA ASP A 46 -13.52 -2.14 -4.17
C ASP A 46 -13.46 -3.56 -3.60
N GLY A 47 -14.66 -4.18 -3.53
CA GLY A 47 -14.85 -5.51 -2.99
C GLY A 47 -14.09 -6.57 -3.78
N GLU A 48 -13.89 -6.37 -5.09
CA GLU A 48 -13.12 -7.28 -5.94
C GLU A 48 -11.64 -7.27 -5.56
N ALA A 49 -11.03 -6.08 -5.41
CA ALA A 49 -9.64 -5.97 -4.97
C ALA A 49 -9.43 -6.52 -3.55
N LEU A 50 -10.37 -6.26 -2.64
CA LEU A 50 -10.37 -6.83 -1.29
C LEU A 50 -10.48 -8.35 -1.31
N LEU A 51 -11.41 -8.89 -2.10
CA LEU A 51 -11.62 -10.32 -2.25
C LEU A 51 -10.35 -10.99 -2.77
N MET A 52 -9.73 -10.46 -3.82
CA MET A 52 -8.49 -11.01 -4.37
C MET A 52 -7.31 -10.95 -3.38
N ALA A 53 -7.19 -9.85 -2.63
CA ALA A 53 -6.14 -9.69 -1.61
C ALA A 53 -6.27 -10.69 -0.44
N ILE A 54 -7.48 -11.18 -0.17
CA ILE A 54 -7.75 -12.18 0.88
C ILE A 54 -7.70 -13.60 0.32
N MET A 55 -8.31 -13.82 -0.84
CA MET A 55 -8.53 -15.15 -1.42
C MET A 55 -7.22 -15.89 -1.69
N LEU A 56 -6.23 -15.22 -2.29
CA LEU A 56 -4.96 -15.87 -2.59
C LEU A 56 -4.19 -16.28 -1.30
N PRO A 57 -3.97 -15.39 -0.31
CA PRO A 57 -3.36 -15.80 0.96
C PRO A 57 -4.13 -16.90 1.69
N VAL A 58 -5.46 -16.84 1.73
CA VAL A 58 -6.27 -17.90 2.36
C VAL A 58 -6.12 -19.22 1.61
N MET A 59 -6.14 -19.20 0.28
CA MET A 59 -5.93 -20.41 -0.52
C MET A 59 -4.55 -21.02 -0.28
N LEU A 60 -3.50 -20.19 -0.22
CA LEU A 60 -2.15 -20.64 0.14
C LEU A 60 -2.10 -21.18 1.57
N MET A 61 -2.81 -20.57 2.51
CA MET A 61 -2.92 -21.07 3.89
C MET A 61 -3.51 -22.46 3.94
N LEU A 62 -4.62 -22.69 3.24
CA LEU A 62 -5.27 -24.00 3.19
C LEU A 62 -4.37 -25.02 2.50
N LEU A 63 -3.73 -24.65 1.40
CA LEU A 63 -2.78 -25.50 0.68
C LEU A 63 -1.61 -25.92 1.59
N PHE A 64 -0.91 -24.95 2.17
CA PHE A 64 0.26 -25.25 3.01
C PHE A 64 -0.11 -25.97 4.30
N THR A 65 -1.24 -25.66 4.91
CA THR A 65 -1.66 -26.32 6.15
C THR A 65 -2.15 -27.75 5.89
N PHE A 66 -3.06 -27.96 4.94
CA PHE A 66 -3.72 -29.25 4.77
C PHE A 66 -3.06 -30.16 3.75
N VAL A 67 -2.41 -29.62 2.71
CA VAL A 67 -1.75 -30.44 1.67
C VAL A 67 -0.28 -30.69 2.03
N PHE A 68 0.45 -29.65 2.45
CA PHE A 68 1.88 -29.79 2.78
C PHE A 68 2.15 -30.03 4.27
N GLY A 69 1.26 -29.59 5.17
CA GLY A 69 1.52 -29.60 6.61
C GLY A 69 1.86 -30.98 7.15
N GLY A 70 1.11 -32.02 6.76
CA GLY A 70 1.39 -33.39 7.19
C GLY A 70 2.71 -33.98 6.64
N ALA A 71 3.21 -33.45 5.52
CA ALA A 71 4.48 -33.86 4.94
C ALA A 71 5.67 -33.10 5.56
N LEU A 72 5.48 -31.85 5.97
CA LEU A 72 6.51 -30.99 6.55
C LEU A 72 6.65 -31.20 8.06
N ASP A 73 5.53 -31.36 8.76
CA ASP A 73 5.48 -31.64 10.19
C ASP A 73 4.34 -32.62 10.50
N PRO A 74 4.64 -33.92 10.63
CA PRO A 74 3.66 -34.94 10.97
C PRO A 74 2.94 -34.71 12.31
N SER A 75 3.47 -33.86 13.19
CA SER A 75 2.82 -33.52 14.47
C SER A 75 1.65 -32.53 14.32
N GLY A 76 1.54 -31.87 13.15
CA GLY A 76 0.52 -30.85 12.88
C GLY A 76 0.90 -29.44 13.33
N GLY A 77 2.09 -29.23 13.89
CA GLY A 77 2.58 -27.92 14.34
C GLY A 77 2.92 -26.93 13.22
N TYR A 78 3.01 -27.39 11.97
CA TYR A 78 3.37 -26.53 10.83
C TYR A 78 2.41 -25.35 10.59
N VAL A 79 1.14 -25.46 10.99
CA VAL A 79 0.18 -24.34 10.89
C VAL A 79 0.68 -23.09 11.63
N ASP A 80 1.32 -23.28 12.78
CA ASP A 80 1.83 -22.20 13.61
C ASP A 80 3.10 -21.55 13.04
N TYR A 81 3.85 -22.31 12.23
CA TYR A 81 5.01 -21.80 11.50
C TYR A 81 4.61 -20.93 10.30
N VAL A 82 3.64 -21.40 9.50
CA VAL A 82 3.33 -20.83 8.17
C VAL A 82 2.37 -19.65 8.22
N VAL A 83 1.43 -19.63 9.18
CA VAL A 83 0.39 -18.59 9.27
C VAL A 83 0.96 -17.16 9.41
N PRO A 84 1.97 -16.89 10.26
CA PRO A 84 2.62 -15.58 10.33
C PRO A 84 3.18 -15.09 8.98
N GLY A 85 3.78 -16.00 8.20
CA GLY A 85 4.28 -15.70 6.86
C GLY A 85 3.16 -15.34 5.89
N ILE A 86 2.03 -16.06 5.95
CA ILE A 86 0.86 -15.78 5.11
C ILE A 86 0.16 -14.47 5.48
N ILE A 87 0.10 -14.14 6.77
CA ILE A 87 -0.39 -12.83 7.24
C ILE A 87 0.41 -11.71 6.60
N LEU A 88 1.75 -11.81 6.60
CA LEU A 88 2.61 -10.83 5.95
C LEU A 88 2.45 -10.82 4.42
N LEU A 89 2.27 -12.00 3.81
CA LEU A 89 2.00 -12.12 2.38
C LEU A 89 0.72 -11.38 1.99
N CYS A 90 -0.37 -11.55 2.74
CA CYS A 90 -1.62 -10.81 2.55
C CYS A 90 -1.38 -9.30 2.63
N ALA A 91 -0.66 -8.86 3.66
CA ALA A 91 -0.28 -7.47 3.83
C ALA A 91 0.59 -6.94 2.66
N GLY A 92 1.44 -7.75 2.04
CA GLY A 92 2.20 -7.33 0.86
C GLY A 92 1.32 -7.20 -0.38
N PHE A 93 0.52 -8.24 -0.64
CA PHE A 93 -0.35 -8.33 -1.81
C PHE A 93 -1.42 -7.24 -1.84
N GLY A 94 -2.10 -6.99 -0.72
CA GLY A 94 -3.14 -5.98 -0.70
C GLY A 94 -2.62 -4.56 -0.89
N ALA A 95 -1.34 -4.27 -0.62
CA ALA A 95 -0.74 -2.97 -0.88
C ALA A 95 -0.40 -2.74 -2.37
N SER A 96 -0.24 -3.80 -3.17
CA SER A 96 0.19 -3.72 -4.58
C SER A 96 -0.76 -2.95 -5.49
N SER A 97 -2.07 -3.00 -5.21
CA SER A 97 -3.07 -2.25 -5.97
C SER A 97 -2.89 -0.74 -5.87
N THR A 98 -2.16 -0.24 -4.87
CA THR A 98 -1.77 1.17 -4.78
C THR A 98 -0.99 1.63 -6.01
N ALA A 99 -0.09 0.80 -6.54
CA ALA A 99 0.66 1.14 -7.76
C ALA A 99 -0.30 1.35 -8.95
N LEU A 100 -1.31 0.49 -9.08
CA LEU A 100 -2.32 0.58 -10.12
C LEU A 100 -3.17 1.85 -9.98
N TYR A 101 -3.66 2.15 -8.77
CA TYR A 101 -4.48 3.35 -8.53
C TYR A 101 -3.69 4.63 -8.78
N VAL A 102 -2.45 4.72 -8.29
CA VAL A 102 -1.59 5.89 -8.50
C VAL A 102 -1.25 6.06 -9.99
N ALA A 103 -0.94 4.98 -10.70
CA ALA A 103 -0.68 5.04 -12.14
C ALA A 103 -1.92 5.46 -12.94
N ARG A 104 -3.12 5.01 -12.54
CA ARG A 104 -4.40 5.41 -13.16
C ARG A 104 -4.70 6.90 -12.92
N ASP A 105 -4.44 7.41 -11.73
CA ASP A 105 -4.60 8.84 -11.42
C ASP A 105 -3.61 9.70 -12.21
N MET A 106 -2.40 9.18 -12.46
CA MET A 106 -1.41 9.81 -13.32
C MET A 106 -1.84 9.82 -14.80
N SER A 107 -2.41 8.73 -15.30
CA SER A 107 -2.80 8.61 -16.71
C SER A 107 -4.08 9.39 -17.05
N THR A 108 -4.99 9.55 -16.10
CA THR A 108 -6.27 10.25 -16.30
C THR A 108 -6.18 11.78 -16.12
N GLY A 109 -5.00 12.32 -15.81
CA GLY A 109 -4.79 13.76 -15.63
C GLY A 109 -5.45 14.34 -14.36
N VAL A 110 -5.97 13.50 -13.47
CA VAL A 110 -6.58 13.89 -12.20
C VAL A 110 -5.59 14.68 -11.33
N ILE A 111 -4.30 14.31 -11.38
CA ILE A 111 -3.22 15.00 -10.67
C ILE A 111 -2.98 16.43 -11.22
N ASP A 112 -3.11 16.66 -12.52
CA ASP A 112 -2.99 18.01 -13.10
C ASP A 112 -4.13 18.91 -12.65
N ARG A 113 -5.34 18.34 -12.49
CA ARG A 113 -6.48 19.06 -11.93
C ARG A 113 -6.28 19.40 -10.45
N PHE A 114 -5.71 18.49 -9.65
CA PHE A 114 -5.39 18.77 -8.24
C PHE A 114 -4.30 19.82 -8.07
N ARG A 115 -3.35 19.94 -9.01
CA ARG A 115 -2.34 21.01 -8.99
C ARG A 115 -2.90 22.42 -9.17
N THR A 116 -4.05 22.55 -9.82
CA THR A 116 -4.75 23.84 -9.95
C THR A 116 -5.66 24.16 -8.77
N MET A 117 -5.82 23.21 -7.83
CA MET A 117 -6.51 23.41 -6.55
C MET A 117 -5.51 23.76 -5.45
N PRO A 118 -5.93 24.44 -4.37
CA PRO A 118 -5.09 24.76 -3.21
C PRO A 118 -4.87 23.51 -2.33
N LEU A 119 -4.32 22.43 -2.93
CA LEU A 119 -3.98 21.18 -2.28
C LEU A 119 -2.46 21.02 -2.25
N HIS A 120 -1.90 20.60 -1.11
CA HIS A 120 -0.50 20.21 -1.06
C HIS A 120 -0.28 18.99 -1.95
N ALA A 121 0.78 18.99 -2.75
CA ALA A 121 1.13 17.86 -3.63
C ALA A 121 1.24 16.51 -2.90
N GLY A 122 1.56 16.52 -1.60
CA GLY A 122 1.61 15.32 -0.76
C GLY A 122 0.25 14.73 -0.38
N ALA A 123 -0.84 15.52 -0.44
CA ALA A 123 -2.17 15.09 0.00
C ALA A 123 -2.77 13.94 -0.83
N VAL A 124 -2.43 13.88 -2.12
CA VAL A 124 -2.89 12.80 -3.01
C VAL A 124 -2.24 11.47 -2.65
N LEU A 125 -0.94 11.51 -2.36
CA LEU A 125 -0.16 10.32 -2.01
C LEU A 125 -0.53 9.81 -0.62
N THR A 126 -0.69 10.71 0.36
CA THR A 126 -1.14 10.34 1.70
C THR A 126 -2.56 9.77 1.69
N GLY A 127 -3.46 10.28 0.84
CA GLY A 127 -4.81 9.73 0.67
C GLY A 127 -4.82 8.27 0.21
N HIS A 128 -4.00 7.93 -0.79
CA HIS A 128 -3.84 6.55 -1.25
C HIS A 128 -3.17 5.66 -0.20
N VAL A 129 -2.16 6.18 0.49
CA VAL A 129 -1.45 5.44 1.54
C VAL A 129 -2.39 5.07 2.70
N VAL A 130 -3.17 6.03 3.20
CA VAL A 130 -4.13 5.81 4.29
C VAL A 130 -5.24 4.85 3.86
N ALA A 131 -5.77 5.01 2.64
CA ALA A 131 -6.80 4.13 2.11
C ALA A 131 -6.29 2.69 1.89
N SER A 132 -5.05 2.54 1.44
CA SER A 132 -4.36 1.25 1.32
C SER A 132 -4.17 0.62 2.71
N LEU A 133 -3.60 1.36 3.66
CA LEU A 133 -3.34 0.87 5.01
C LEU A 133 -4.62 0.34 5.68
N ALA A 134 -5.71 1.11 5.64
CA ALA A 134 -6.98 0.68 6.22
C ALA A 134 -7.56 -0.56 5.55
N ARG A 135 -7.59 -0.59 4.20
CA ARG A 135 -8.07 -1.75 3.42
C ARG A 135 -7.26 -3.00 3.75
N ASN A 136 -5.95 -2.84 3.84
CA ASN A 136 -5.02 -3.94 4.00
C ASN A 136 -5.00 -4.48 5.42
N LEU A 137 -5.16 -3.62 6.43
CA LEU A 137 -5.37 -4.07 7.81
C LEU A 137 -6.70 -4.82 7.97
N LEU A 138 -7.77 -4.37 7.28
CA LEU A 138 -9.03 -5.12 7.23
C LEU A 138 -8.85 -6.51 6.60
N ALA A 139 -8.23 -6.59 5.42
CA ALA A 139 -7.93 -7.85 4.75
C ALA A 139 -7.07 -8.78 5.61
N THR A 140 -6.02 -8.23 6.23
CA THR A 140 -5.13 -8.97 7.12
C THR A 140 -5.88 -9.48 8.35
N GLY A 141 -6.79 -8.69 8.92
CA GLY A 141 -7.65 -9.12 10.02
C GLY A 141 -8.54 -10.31 9.65
N VAL A 142 -9.09 -10.33 8.43
CA VAL A 142 -9.84 -11.51 7.92
C VAL A 142 -8.93 -12.72 7.80
N VAL A 143 -7.71 -12.56 7.29
CA VAL A 143 -6.73 -13.66 7.16
C VAL A 143 -6.28 -14.19 8.52
N ILE A 144 -6.08 -13.32 9.51
CA ILE A 144 -5.81 -13.73 10.91
C ILE A 144 -6.99 -14.56 11.44
N GLY A 145 -8.22 -14.09 11.24
CA GLY A 145 -9.42 -14.84 11.62
C GLY A 145 -9.50 -16.21 10.95
N ALA A 146 -9.19 -16.30 9.65
CA ALA A 146 -9.12 -17.56 8.93
C ALA A 146 -8.01 -18.48 9.51
N GLY A 147 -6.84 -17.95 9.83
CA GLY A 147 -5.76 -18.71 10.48
C GLY A 147 -6.20 -19.33 11.79
N LEU A 148 -6.87 -18.56 12.65
CA LEU A 148 -7.40 -19.07 13.94
C LEU A 148 -8.42 -20.21 13.73
N LEU A 149 -9.25 -20.14 12.69
CA LEU A 149 -10.21 -21.18 12.31
C LEU A 149 -9.51 -22.44 11.77
N VAL A 150 -8.45 -22.27 10.99
CA VAL A 150 -7.68 -23.36 10.37
C VAL A 150 -6.86 -24.15 11.40
N GLY A 151 -6.56 -23.55 12.55
CA GLY A 151 -5.86 -24.23 13.65
C GLY A 151 -4.69 -23.46 14.23
N PHE A 152 -4.43 -22.23 13.79
CA PHE A 152 -3.40 -21.37 14.37
C PHE A 152 -3.66 -21.15 15.88
N ARG A 153 -2.65 -21.40 16.71
CA ARG A 153 -2.71 -21.24 18.17
C ARG A 153 -1.59 -20.30 18.65
N PRO A 154 -1.74 -18.98 18.44
CA PRO A 154 -0.76 -18.01 18.93
C PRO A 154 -0.71 -18.02 20.46
N THR A 155 0.51 -18.00 21.00
CA THR A 155 0.77 -17.92 22.45
C THR A 155 0.93 -16.47 22.93
N ALA A 156 0.85 -15.50 22.01
CA ALA A 156 0.97 -14.08 22.26
C ALA A 156 -0.01 -13.53 23.30
N GLY A 157 0.51 -12.73 24.22
CA GLY A 157 -0.29 -11.87 25.08
C GLY A 157 -0.73 -10.58 24.38
N PRO A 158 -1.45 -9.69 25.09
CA PRO A 158 -1.99 -8.46 24.51
C PRO A 158 -0.91 -7.50 23.97
N LEU A 159 0.26 -7.45 24.63
CA LEU A 159 1.36 -6.56 24.23
C LEU A 159 2.05 -7.07 22.97
N GLU A 160 2.23 -8.38 22.87
CA GLU A 160 2.84 -9.06 21.73
C GLU A 160 1.93 -8.95 20.50
N TRP A 161 0.61 -9.09 20.68
CA TRP A 161 -0.39 -8.80 19.63
C TRP A 161 -0.31 -7.36 19.15
N LEU A 162 -0.20 -6.40 20.07
CA LEU A 162 -0.05 -4.98 19.71
C LEU A 162 1.26 -4.75 18.93
N GLY A 163 2.35 -5.39 19.34
CA GLY A 163 3.62 -5.39 18.61
C GLY A 163 3.49 -5.97 17.21
N ALA A 164 2.83 -7.12 17.06
CA ALA A 164 2.64 -7.79 15.78
C ALA A 164 1.79 -6.93 14.83
N ILE A 165 0.67 -6.38 15.30
CA ILE A 165 -0.17 -5.46 14.54
C ILE A 165 0.61 -4.19 14.16
N GLY A 166 1.39 -3.64 15.09
CA GLY A 166 2.25 -2.49 14.83
C GLY A 166 3.29 -2.76 13.74
N MET A 167 3.95 -3.92 13.78
CA MET A 167 4.92 -4.33 12.77
C MET A 167 4.26 -4.57 11.41
N ILE A 168 3.10 -5.24 11.37
CA ILE A 168 2.30 -5.41 10.15
C ILE A 168 1.93 -4.05 9.57
N ALA A 169 1.38 -3.13 10.38
CA ALA A 169 1.00 -1.80 9.92
C ALA A 169 2.21 -1.02 9.37
N PHE A 170 3.38 -1.14 10.01
CA PHE A 170 4.59 -0.48 9.54
C PHE A 170 5.10 -1.07 8.23
N TYR A 171 5.07 -2.40 8.08
CA TYR A 171 5.37 -3.05 6.81
C TYR A 171 4.40 -2.63 5.70
N VAL A 172 3.10 -2.62 5.98
CA VAL A 172 2.08 -2.15 5.03
C VAL A 172 2.36 -0.73 4.60
N LEU A 173 2.69 0.15 5.55
CA LEU A 173 3.05 1.53 5.24
C LEU A 173 4.27 1.58 4.32
N ALA A 174 5.34 0.86 4.65
CA ALA A 174 6.58 0.81 3.87
C ALA A 174 6.34 0.34 2.43
N ILE A 175 5.70 -0.81 2.27
CA ILE A 175 5.47 -1.38 0.95
C ILE A 175 4.45 -0.57 0.15
N THR A 176 3.45 0.05 0.80
CA THR A 176 2.50 0.96 0.14
C THR A 176 3.21 2.18 -0.45
N TRP A 177 4.17 2.77 0.29
CA TRP A 177 4.99 3.87 -0.22
C TRP A 177 5.82 3.44 -1.43
N LEU A 178 6.39 2.24 -1.39
CA LEU A 178 7.14 1.68 -2.52
C LEU A 178 6.26 1.50 -3.76
N PHE A 179 5.09 0.87 -3.60
CA PHE A 179 4.12 0.70 -4.70
C PHE A 179 3.61 2.04 -5.23
N ALA A 180 3.40 3.04 -4.36
CA ALA A 180 3.02 4.37 -4.78
C ALA A 180 4.13 5.04 -5.63
N ALA A 181 5.39 4.90 -5.24
CA ALA A 181 6.53 5.39 -6.02
C ALA A 181 6.65 4.67 -7.38
N ILE A 182 6.42 3.36 -7.42
CA ILE A 182 6.37 2.57 -8.66
C ILE A 182 5.22 3.05 -9.57
N GLY A 183 4.03 3.29 -9.01
CA GLY A 183 2.90 3.84 -9.75
C GLY A 183 3.20 5.23 -10.34
N LEU A 184 3.93 6.07 -9.62
CA LEU A 184 4.42 7.37 -10.12
C LEU A 184 5.47 7.21 -11.22
N ALA A 185 6.34 6.19 -11.14
CA ALA A 185 7.37 5.93 -12.13
C ALA A 185 6.80 5.34 -13.42
N ALA A 186 5.73 4.54 -13.31
CA ALA A 186 5.11 3.84 -14.42
C ALA A 186 4.57 4.78 -15.51
N GLY A 187 4.65 4.31 -16.76
CA GLY A 187 4.08 5.00 -17.92
C GLY A 187 2.60 4.70 -18.15
N SER A 188 2.11 3.57 -17.63
CA SER A 188 0.72 3.13 -17.73
C SER A 188 0.31 2.28 -16.51
N PRO A 189 -0.99 2.13 -16.24
CA PRO A 189 -1.49 1.21 -15.21
C PRO A 189 -1.02 -0.24 -15.41
N ASP A 190 -0.95 -0.71 -16.65
CA ASP A 190 -0.49 -2.08 -16.97
C ASP A 190 0.99 -2.27 -16.63
N ALA A 191 1.83 -1.26 -16.95
CA ALA A 191 3.25 -1.29 -16.57
C ALA A 191 3.42 -1.28 -15.04
N ALA A 192 2.62 -0.49 -14.32
CA ALA A 192 2.64 -0.45 -12.86
C ALA A 192 2.32 -1.81 -12.24
N ASN A 193 1.33 -2.52 -12.79
CA ASN A 193 0.98 -3.88 -12.36
C ASN A 193 2.16 -4.84 -12.61
N GLY A 194 2.74 -4.81 -13.83
CA GLY A 194 3.88 -5.66 -14.18
C GLY A 194 5.11 -5.46 -13.28
N TYR A 195 5.47 -4.20 -12.97
CA TYR A 195 6.57 -3.92 -12.04
C TYR A 195 6.26 -4.39 -10.61
N GLY A 196 5.00 -4.24 -10.20
CA GLY A 196 4.57 -4.69 -8.89
C GLY A 196 4.61 -6.20 -8.73
N PHE A 197 4.32 -6.95 -9.80
CA PHE A 197 4.32 -8.41 -9.79
C PHE A 197 5.66 -9.02 -9.37
N ILE A 198 6.79 -8.46 -9.80
CA ILE A 198 8.13 -8.97 -9.43
C ILE A 198 8.34 -8.88 -7.91
N LEU A 199 7.93 -7.77 -7.28
CA LEU A 199 8.05 -7.59 -5.84
C LEU A 199 7.17 -8.54 -5.04
N LEU A 200 6.04 -8.97 -5.61
CA LEU A 200 5.14 -9.92 -4.96
C LEU A 200 5.72 -11.34 -4.85
N PHE A 201 6.76 -11.67 -5.63
CA PHE A 201 7.45 -12.96 -5.51
C PHE A 201 8.51 -13.00 -4.42
N LEU A 202 9.00 -11.84 -3.98
CA LEU A 202 10.09 -11.76 -3.00
C LEU A 202 9.78 -12.49 -1.67
N PRO A 203 8.56 -12.42 -1.11
CA PRO A 203 8.21 -13.18 0.09
C PRO A 203 8.27 -14.70 -0.06
N TYR A 204 8.16 -15.25 -1.26
CA TYR A 204 8.24 -16.70 -1.47
C TYR A 204 9.68 -17.23 -1.36
N LEU A 205 10.68 -16.35 -1.52
CA LEU A 205 12.10 -16.64 -1.34
C LEU A 205 12.56 -16.35 0.10
N SER A 206 11.63 -16.24 1.05
CA SER A 206 11.91 -15.92 2.46
C SER A 206 11.60 -17.12 3.36
N SER A 207 11.73 -16.93 4.67
CA SER A 207 11.35 -17.92 5.68
C SER A 207 9.84 -18.16 5.81
N ALA A 208 9.00 -17.54 4.97
CA ALA A 208 7.54 -17.60 5.05
C ALA A 208 6.96 -19.02 5.13
N PHE A 209 7.49 -19.93 4.30
CA PHE A 209 6.94 -21.28 4.12
C PHE A 209 7.85 -22.37 4.68
N VAL A 210 9.17 -22.20 4.61
CA VAL A 210 10.12 -23.18 5.15
C VAL A 210 11.26 -22.48 5.88
N PRO A 211 11.91 -23.15 6.85
CA PRO A 211 13.08 -22.59 7.52
C PRO A 211 14.22 -22.31 6.52
N VAL A 212 14.93 -21.20 6.72
CA VAL A 212 15.94 -20.72 5.76
C VAL A 212 17.08 -21.72 5.59
N ASP A 213 17.47 -22.40 6.66
CA ASP A 213 18.51 -23.44 6.71
C ASP A 213 18.19 -24.68 5.85
N THR A 214 16.94 -24.85 5.43
CA THR A 214 16.53 -25.94 4.52
C THR A 214 16.69 -25.59 3.03
N LEU A 215 16.98 -24.33 2.71
CA LEU A 215 17.15 -23.86 1.33
C LEU A 215 18.57 -24.20 0.82
N PRO A 216 18.79 -24.29 -0.51
CA PRO A 216 20.15 -24.41 -1.06
C PRO A 216 21.01 -23.19 -0.70
N ASP A 217 22.32 -23.39 -0.47
CA ASP A 217 23.26 -22.35 0.04
C ASP A 217 23.15 -20.99 -0.66
N TRP A 218 23.05 -20.97 -2.00
CA TRP A 218 22.93 -19.73 -2.77
C TRP A 218 21.62 -18.97 -2.47
N LEU A 219 20.56 -19.70 -2.16
CA LEU A 219 19.24 -19.16 -1.86
C LEU A 219 19.13 -18.76 -0.39
N GLN A 220 19.82 -19.45 0.53
CA GLN A 220 19.93 -19.04 1.94
C GLN A 220 20.44 -17.60 2.03
N TRP A 221 21.53 -17.29 1.32
CA TRP A 221 22.10 -15.95 1.30
C TRP A 221 21.09 -14.88 0.85
N VAL A 222 20.29 -15.18 -0.19
CA VAL A 222 19.24 -14.27 -0.66
C VAL A 222 18.13 -14.12 0.39
N ALA A 223 17.70 -15.22 0.99
CA ALA A 223 16.64 -15.23 2.00
C ALA A 223 17.06 -14.43 3.25
N GLU A 224 18.30 -14.55 3.72
CA GLU A 224 18.80 -13.85 4.91
C GLU A 224 18.97 -12.34 4.70
N ASN A 225 19.32 -11.91 3.49
CA ASN A 225 19.65 -10.51 3.21
C ASN A 225 18.47 -9.68 2.65
N GLN A 226 17.30 -10.28 2.50
CA GLN A 226 16.10 -9.59 1.98
C GLN A 226 15.21 -9.03 3.12
N PRO A 227 14.40 -7.98 2.87
CA PRO A 227 13.62 -7.32 3.91
C PRO A 227 12.48 -8.16 4.49
N ILE A 228 11.94 -9.14 3.76
CA ILE A 228 10.73 -9.86 4.18
C ILE A 228 11.05 -10.83 5.32
N THR A 229 12.14 -11.57 5.24
CA THR A 229 12.55 -12.58 6.24
C THR A 229 12.58 -12.04 7.68
N PRO A 230 13.31 -10.96 8.02
CA PRO A 230 13.33 -10.46 9.39
C PRO A 230 11.95 -9.96 9.86
N ILE A 231 11.09 -9.47 8.96
CA ILE A 231 9.73 -9.05 9.31
C ILE A 231 8.86 -10.27 9.66
N ILE A 232 8.97 -11.36 8.88
CA ILE A 232 8.28 -12.62 9.18
C ILE A 232 8.75 -13.18 10.51
N GLU A 233 10.06 -13.26 10.73
CA GLU A 233 10.61 -13.78 12.00
C GLU A 233 10.17 -12.92 13.19
N THR A 234 10.10 -11.60 13.04
CA THR A 234 9.60 -10.69 14.08
C THR A 234 8.13 -10.97 14.40
N ILE A 235 7.26 -11.06 13.38
CA ILE A 235 5.84 -11.35 13.59
C ILE A 235 5.65 -12.75 14.17
N ARG A 236 6.38 -13.74 13.67
CA ARG A 236 6.34 -15.12 14.17
C ARG A 236 6.79 -15.18 15.63
N SER A 237 7.90 -14.53 15.98
CA SER A 237 8.39 -14.45 17.35
C SER A 237 7.39 -13.80 18.29
N LEU A 238 6.78 -12.69 17.88
CA LEU A 238 5.73 -12.04 18.66
C LEU A 238 4.50 -12.93 18.85
N LEU A 239 4.05 -13.64 17.79
CA LEU A 239 2.84 -14.45 17.84
C LEU A 239 3.01 -15.81 18.54
N MET A 240 4.21 -16.40 18.46
CA MET A 240 4.51 -17.76 18.93
C MET A 240 5.41 -17.79 20.17
N GLY A 241 5.92 -16.64 20.63
CA GLY A 241 6.81 -16.56 21.79
C GLY A 241 8.20 -17.18 21.57
N THR A 242 8.62 -17.35 20.31
CA THR A 242 9.97 -17.82 19.99
C THR A 242 11.00 -16.70 20.18
N PRO A 243 12.29 -17.01 20.38
CA PRO A 243 13.32 -15.97 20.53
C PRO A 243 13.38 -15.03 19.31
N MET A 244 13.25 -13.71 19.54
CA MET A 244 13.23 -12.72 18.45
C MET A 244 14.61 -12.45 17.84
N GLY A 245 15.68 -12.62 18.63
CA GLY A 245 17.04 -12.28 18.21
C GLY A 245 17.14 -10.84 17.69
N ASP A 246 17.90 -10.66 16.60
CA ASP A 246 18.09 -9.36 15.94
C ASP A 246 17.02 -9.05 14.88
N SER A 247 16.10 -9.98 14.61
CA SER A 247 15.09 -9.86 13.55
C SER A 247 14.24 -8.60 13.71
N GLY A 248 13.90 -8.23 14.94
CA GLY A 248 13.11 -7.02 15.21
C GLY A 248 13.82 -5.73 14.77
N TRP A 249 15.13 -5.62 15.03
CA TRP A 249 15.92 -4.45 14.62
C TRP A 249 16.09 -4.40 13.11
N TRP A 250 16.35 -5.54 12.47
CA TRP A 250 16.43 -5.63 11.01
C TRP A 250 15.09 -5.33 10.33
N ALA A 251 13.98 -5.81 10.88
CA ALA A 251 12.63 -5.51 10.38
C ALA A 251 12.34 -4.01 10.41
N LEU A 252 12.62 -3.35 11.54
CA LEU A 252 12.46 -1.90 11.68
C LEU A 252 13.39 -1.13 10.74
N GLY A 253 14.65 -1.57 10.64
CA GLY A 253 15.66 -0.99 9.74
C GLY A 253 15.22 -1.04 8.28
N TRP A 254 14.78 -2.20 7.80
CA TRP A 254 14.30 -2.40 6.44
C TRP A 254 13.03 -1.60 6.14
N CYS A 255 12.02 -1.64 7.02
CA CYS A 255 10.81 -0.84 6.82
C CYS A 255 11.11 0.66 6.77
N THR A 256 11.99 1.15 7.65
CA THR A 256 12.43 2.54 7.65
C THR A 256 13.16 2.90 6.35
N ALA A 257 14.11 2.05 5.93
CA ALA A 257 14.86 2.24 4.70
C ALA A 257 13.93 2.29 3.47
N ILE A 258 12.96 1.38 3.38
CA ILE A 258 11.97 1.35 2.30
C ILE A 258 11.12 2.63 2.30
N VAL A 259 10.62 3.08 3.45
CA VAL A 259 9.83 4.32 3.56
C VAL A 259 10.64 5.52 3.09
N VAL A 260 11.86 5.69 3.63
CA VAL A 260 12.73 6.83 3.32
C VAL A 260 13.10 6.84 1.84
N PHE A 261 13.52 5.69 1.29
CA PHE A 261 13.85 5.55 -0.12
C PHE A 261 12.65 5.86 -1.02
N SER A 262 11.49 5.29 -0.71
CA SER A 262 10.28 5.46 -1.53
C SER A 262 9.74 6.88 -1.47
N ALA A 263 9.79 7.54 -0.31
CA ALA A 263 9.40 8.93 -0.15
C ALA A 263 10.35 9.87 -0.91
N TRP A 264 11.67 9.64 -0.82
CA TRP A 264 12.67 10.39 -1.57
C TRP A 264 12.49 10.21 -3.09
N TRP A 265 12.37 8.96 -3.55
CA TRP A 265 12.22 8.64 -4.96
C TRP A 265 10.90 9.16 -5.53
N GLY A 266 9.78 8.95 -4.83
CA GLY A 266 8.46 9.46 -5.20
C GLY A 266 8.42 10.98 -5.25
N GLY A 267 9.01 11.67 -4.26
CA GLY A 267 9.12 13.12 -4.25
C GLY A 267 9.97 13.67 -5.41
N TRP A 268 11.06 12.99 -5.75
CA TRP A 268 11.89 13.33 -6.90
C TRP A 268 11.16 13.12 -8.23
N LEU A 269 10.45 12.01 -8.40
CA LEU A 269 9.64 11.71 -9.60
C LEU A 269 8.55 12.77 -9.79
N PHE A 270 7.87 13.13 -8.71
CA PHE A 270 6.80 14.13 -8.74
C PHE A 270 7.31 15.49 -9.21
N ARG A 271 8.48 15.94 -8.71
CA ARG A 271 9.13 17.19 -9.15
C ARG A 271 9.58 17.14 -10.60
N ARG A 272 10.19 16.04 -11.06
CA ARG A 272 10.65 15.91 -12.45
C ARG A 272 9.50 15.93 -13.46
N LYS A 273 8.38 15.26 -13.15
CA LYS A 273 7.18 15.31 -14.00
C LYS A 273 6.47 16.67 -13.94
N ALA A 274 6.68 17.47 -12.89
CA ALA A 274 6.16 18.85 -12.81
C ALA A 274 6.91 19.83 -13.72
N GLY A 275 8.22 19.67 -13.92
CA GLY A 275 9.05 20.61 -14.69
C GLY A 275 9.19 20.35 -16.19
N ARG A 276 8.47 19.37 -16.76
CA ARG A 276 8.59 18.97 -18.17
C ARG A 276 7.47 19.50 -19.09
N ARG A 277 6.82 20.61 -18.73
CA ARG A 277 5.85 21.29 -19.61
C ARG A 277 6.06 22.79 -19.57
#